data_AF-A0A7Y0A353-F1
#
_entry.id   AF-A0A7Y0A353-F1
#
_cell.length_a   1.000
_cell.length_b   1.000
_cell.length_c   1.000
_cell.angle_alpha   90.00
_cell.angle_beta   90.00
_cell.angle_gamma   90.00
#
_symmetry.space_group_name_H-M   'P 1'
#
loop_
_entity.id
_entity.type
_entity.pdbx_description
1 polymer ?
#
loop_
_entity_poly.entity_id
_entity_poly.type
_entity_poly.pdbx_seq_one_letter_code
_entity_poly.pdbx_strand_id
1 'polypeptide(L)'
;MAITINSINILQTYLRGVLGRANHHAGNVEGVSLALLGAIMWRADGQILVKQYAGQPANIIWFFIGTKKYVLTYNHAIQKIELKEKTHKGNILASFDNSSSYHNIITIFENL
;
A
#
# COMPACT_ATOMS: atom_id res chain seq x y z
N MET A 1 0.20 -13.12 10.44
CA MET A 1 0.46 -12.12 11.50
C MET A 1 0.74 -10.78 10.83
N ALA A 2 0.64 -9.67 11.54
CA ALA A 2 1.11 -8.37 11.03
C ALA A 2 2.49 -8.07 11.62
N ILE A 3 3.39 -7.54 10.80
CA ILE A 3 4.68 -7.00 11.28
C ILE A 3 4.61 -5.48 11.19
N THR A 4 5.20 -4.81 12.17
CA THR A 4 5.44 -3.37 12.10
C THR A 4 6.66 -3.09 11.24
N ILE A 5 6.54 -2.15 10.29
CA ILE A 5 7.69 -1.55 9.61
C ILE A 5 8.29 -0.52 10.56
N ASN A 6 9.38 -0.87 11.22
CA ASN A 6 10.12 0.00 12.15
C ASN A 6 11.58 0.24 11.73
N SER A 7 11.97 -0.23 10.54
CA SER A 7 13.29 -0.02 9.98
C SER A 7 13.25 0.02 8.45
N ILE A 8 14.23 0.69 7.86
CA ILE A 8 14.42 0.74 6.40
C ILE A 8 14.62 -0.68 5.83
N ASN A 9 15.29 -1.58 6.57
CA ASN A 9 15.51 -2.95 6.11
C ASN A 9 14.20 -3.73 5.93
N ILE A 10 13.27 -3.62 6.89
CA ILE A 10 11.94 -4.26 6.80
C ILE A 10 11.14 -3.65 5.64
N LEU A 11 11.19 -2.32 5.50
CA LEU A 11 10.55 -1.61 4.39
C LEU A 11 11.06 -2.08 3.02
N GLN A 12 12.37 -2.18 2.85
CA GLN A 12 13.00 -2.66 1.61
C GLN A 12 12.63 -4.12 1.34
N THR A 13 12.60 -4.96 2.37
CA THR A 13 12.19 -6.37 2.24
C THR A 13 10.74 -6.49 1.79
N TYR A 14 9.85 -5.68 2.37
CA TYR A 14 8.46 -5.58 1.94
C TYR A 14 8.36 -5.13 0.48
N LEU A 15 9.04 -4.05 0.12
CA LEU A 15 9.00 -3.48 -1.23
C LEU A 15 9.52 -4.45 -2.30
N ARG A 16 10.64 -5.15 -2.03
CA ARG A 16 11.15 -6.22 -2.92
C ARG A 16 10.10 -7.30 -3.16
N GLY A 17 9.36 -7.70 -2.12
CA GLY A 17 8.27 -8.67 -2.25
C GLY A 17 7.12 -8.14 -3.11
N VAL A 18 6.73 -6.87 -2.94
CA VAL A 18 5.67 -6.22 -3.74
C VAL A 18 6.08 -6.15 -5.22
N LEU A 19 7.27 -5.62 -5.51
CA LEU A 19 7.76 -5.46 -6.89
C LEU A 19 8.00 -6.81 -7.58
N GLY A 20 8.57 -7.79 -6.87
CA GLY A 20 8.75 -9.14 -7.42
C GLY A 20 7.44 -9.80 -7.84
N ARG A 21 6.36 -9.60 -7.07
CA ARG A 21 5.02 -10.10 -7.44
C ARG A 21 4.36 -9.28 -8.55
N ALA A 22 4.55 -7.95 -8.55
CA ALA A 22 4.05 -7.08 -9.60
C ALA A 22 4.64 -7.45 -10.96
N ASN A 23 5.97 -7.63 -11.04
CA ASN A 23 6.66 -8.05 -12.25
C ASN A 23 6.15 -9.40 -12.80
N HIS A 24 5.76 -10.34 -11.93
CA HIS A 24 5.32 -11.67 -12.37
C HIS A 24 3.81 -11.78 -12.70
N HIS A 25 2.96 -11.02 -12.00
CA HIS A 25 1.50 -11.25 -12.03
C HIS A 25 0.63 -9.98 -12.02
N ALA A 26 1.22 -8.79 -11.86
CA ALA A 26 0.48 -7.54 -11.68
C ALA A 26 1.24 -6.33 -12.24
N GLY A 27 1.73 -6.43 -13.48
CA GLY A 27 2.56 -5.38 -14.10
C GLY A 27 1.88 -4.01 -14.14
N ASN A 28 0.54 -3.97 -14.17
CA ASN A 28 -0.26 -2.74 -14.16
C ASN A 28 -0.14 -1.90 -12.87
N VAL A 29 0.50 -2.42 -11.81
CA VAL A 29 0.66 -1.68 -10.54
C VAL A 29 2.11 -1.56 -10.08
N GLU A 30 3.09 -1.98 -10.88
CA GLU A 30 4.50 -1.97 -10.49
C GLU A 30 5.01 -0.56 -10.17
N GLY A 31 4.90 0.37 -11.13
CA GLY A 31 5.37 1.75 -10.98
C GLY A 31 4.59 2.51 -9.90
N VAL A 32 3.27 2.37 -9.89
CA VAL A 32 2.43 3.07 -8.89
C VAL A 32 2.70 2.57 -7.46
N SER A 33 3.17 1.33 -7.28
CA SER A 33 3.51 0.80 -5.95
C SER A 33 4.62 1.61 -5.27
N LEU A 34 5.60 2.10 -6.04
CA LEU A 34 6.66 2.97 -5.52
C LEU A 34 6.09 4.32 -5.06
N ALA A 35 5.24 4.94 -5.88
CA ALA A 35 4.60 6.21 -5.57
C ALA A 35 3.71 6.11 -4.32
N LEU A 36 2.91 5.04 -4.22
CA LEU A 36 2.05 4.80 -3.06
C LEU A 36 2.85 4.57 -1.78
N LEU A 37 3.99 3.87 -1.86
CA LEU A 37 4.86 3.70 -0.69
C LEU A 37 5.45 5.04 -0.25
N GLY A 38 5.89 5.87 -1.20
CA GLY A 38 6.34 7.25 -0.92
C GLY A 38 5.25 8.08 -0.25
N ALA A 39 4.01 7.99 -0.76
CA ALA A 39 2.86 8.71 -0.19
C ALA A 39 2.52 8.25 1.23
N ILE A 40 2.59 6.94 1.52
CA ILE A 40 2.46 6.42 2.89
C ILE A 40 3.57 6.98 3.78
N MET A 41 4.82 6.99 3.31
CA MET A 41 5.95 7.48 4.10
C MET A 41 5.90 8.97 4.36
N TRP A 42 5.31 9.73 3.44
CA TRP A 42 5.05 11.15 3.63
C TRP A 42 3.95 11.42 4.65
N ARG A 43 2.87 10.63 4.64
CA ARG A 43 1.64 10.97 5.37
C ARG A 43 1.40 10.23 6.67
N ALA A 44 1.94 9.03 6.83
CA ALA A 44 1.74 8.26 8.05
C ALA A 44 2.50 8.93 9.21
N ASP A 45 1.79 9.21 10.30
CA ASP A 45 2.34 9.72 11.56
C ASP A 45 2.29 8.67 12.69
N GLY A 46 1.75 7.47 12.38
CA GLY A 46 1.65 6.35 13.29
C GLY A 46 2.30 5.09 12.75
N GLN A 47 1.82 3.94 13.23
CA GLN A 47 2.39 2.64 12.84
C GLN A 47 2.14 2.33 11.36
N ILE A 48 3.09 1.65 10.74
CA ILE A 48 2.88 1.01 9.44
C ILE A 48 2.98 -0.49 9.65
N LEU A 49 1.95 -1.22 9.25
CA LEU A 49 1.82 -2.64 9.48
C LEU A 49 1.70 -3.36 8.14
N VAL A 50 2.40 -4.46 7.97
CA VAL A 50 2.28 -5.30 6.79
C VAL A 50 1.80 -6.68 7.18
N LYS A 51 0.87 -7.24 6.40
CA LYS A 51 0.45 -8.63 6.62
C LYS A 51 1.56 -9.55 6.16
N GLN A 52 1.84 -10.59 6.95
CA GLN A 52 2.58 -11.76 6.51
C GLN A 52 1.67 -12.97 6.40
N TYR A 53 1.90 -13.75 5.34
CA TYR A 53 1.36 -15.09 5.14
C TYR A 53 2.52 -16.07 4.94
N ALA A 54 2.62 -17.09 5.79
CA ALA A 54 3.71 -18.09 5.76
C ALA A 54 5.13 -17.47 5.72
N GLY A 55 5.38 -16.42 6.50
CA GLY A 55 6.67 -15.71 6.54
C GLY A 55 6.91 -14.74 5.37
N GLN A 56 6.06 -14.76 4.34
CA GLN A 56 6.15 -13.86 3.19
C GLN A 56 5.24 -12.64 3.37
N PRO A 57 5.66 -11.43 2.99
CA PRO A 57 4.78 -10.28 2.99
C PRO A 57 3.59 -10.51 2.03
N ALA A 58 2.37 -10.38 2.54
CA ALA A 58 1.16 -10.33 1.74
C ALA A 58 0.93 -8.90 1.22
N ASN A 59 0.17 -8.76 0.13
CA ASN A 59 -0.16 -7.48 -0.53
C ASN A 59 -1.17 -6.63 0.28
N ILE A 60 -0.94 -6.50 1.58
CA ILE A 60 -1.73 -5.67 2.48
C ILE A 60 -0.78 -4.86 3.36
N ILE A 61 -0.86 -3.55 3.23
CA ILE A 61 -0.18 -2.59 4.09
C ILE A 61 -1.22 -1.70 4.77
N TRP A 62 -1.16 -1.61 6.08
CA TRP A 62 -1.91 -0.65 6.88
C TRP A 62 -1.00 0.48 7.32
N PHE A 63 -1.58 1.66 7.44
CA PHE A 63 -0.90 2.83 7.99
C PHE A 63 -1.90 3.68 8.78
N PHE A 64 -1.38 4.53 9.65
CA PHE A 64 -2.19 5.40 10.49
C PHE A 64 -1.85 6.87 10.19
N ILE A 65 -2.90 7.70 10.19
CA ILE A 65 -2.82 9.18 10.19
C ILE A 65 -3.70 9.65 11.37
N GLY A 66 -3.07 10.19 12.40
CA GLY A 66 -3.69 10.41 13.71
C GLY A 66 -4.30 9.11 14.25
N THR A 67 -5.60 9.15 14.54
CA THR A 67 -6.36 7.98 15.03
C THR A 67 -6.98 7.14 13.90
N LYS A 68 -6.89 7.60 12.65
CA LYS A 68 -7.48 6.92 11.50
C LYS A 68 -6.52 5.86 10.98
N LYS A 69 -7.08 4.70 10.65
CA LYS A 69 -6.36 3.57 10.04
C LYS A 69 -6.79 3.44 8.59
N TYR A 70 -5.84 3.26 7.70
CA TYR A 70 -6.05 3.01 6.28
C TYR A 70 -5.38 1.71 5.85
N VAL A 71 -5.76 1.20 4.68
CA VAL A 71 -5.17 0.01 4.09
C VAL A 71 -5.03 0.15 2.58
N LEU A 72 -3.90 -0.30 2.04
CA LEU A 72 -3.77 -0.61 0.61
C LEU A 72 -3.83 -2.12 0.39
N THR A 73 -4.66 -2.54 -0.57
CA THR A 73 -4.77 -3.95 -0.98
C THR A 73 -4.83 -4.07 -2.49
N TYR A 74 -4.17 -5.09 -3.05
CA TYR A 74 -4.31 -5.39 -4.49
C TYR A 74 -5.64 -6.12 -4.76
N ASN A 75 -6.44 -5.61 -5.69
CA ASN A 75 -7.65 -6.24 -6.19
C ASN A 75 -7.35 -6.97 -7.50
N HIS A 76 -7.39 -8.31 -7.46
CA HIS A 76 -7.10 -9.17 -8.60
C HIS A 76 -8.13 -9.08 -9.74
N ALA A 77 -9.38 -8.72 -9.46
CA ALA A 77 -10.44 -8.66 -10.47
C ALA A 77 -10.28 -7.46 -11.41
N ILE A 78 -9.87 -6.31 -10.87
CA ILE A 78 -9.70 -5.07 -11.64
C ILE A 78 -8.22 -4.68 -11.84
N GLN A 79 -7.30 -5.46 -11.28
CA GLN A 79 -5.85 -5.24 -11.34
C GLN A 79 -5.41 -3.84 -10.89
N LYS A 80 -5.98 -3.39 -9.76
CA LYS A 80 -5.65 -2.10 -9.13
C LYS A 80 -5.30 -2.27 -7.66
N ILE A 81 -4.54 -1.32 -7.11
CA ILE A 81 -4.35 -1.17 -5.67
C ILE A 81 -5.47 -0.29 -5.13
N GLU A 82 -6.25 -0.80 -4.19
CA GLU A 82 -7.36 -0.08 -3.55
C GLU A 82 -6.91 0.49 -2.21
N LEU A 83 -7.17 1.78 -1.99
CA LEU A 83 -7.10 2.43 -0.69
C LEU A 83 -8.45 2.35 0.00
N LYS A 84 -8.46 1.88 1.25
CA LYS A 84 -9.70 1.69 2.03
C LYS A 84 -9.57 2.18 3.46
N GLU A 85 -10.70 2.50 4.07
CA GLU A 85 -10.79 2.83 5.49
C GLU A 85 -10.70 1.58 6.38
N LYS A 86 -9.94 1.67 7.48
CA LYS A 86 -9.83 0.74 8.61
C LYS A 86 -9.31 -0.67 8.27
N THR A 87 -10.00 -1.40 7.39
CA THR A 87 -9.75 -2.81 7.09
C THR A 87 -9.87 -3.09 5.59
N HIS A 88 -9.41 -4.28 5.17
CA HIS A 88 -9.51 -4.73 3.77
C HIS A 88 -10.97 -4.88 3.27
N LYS A 89 -11.95 -4.87 4.18
CA LYS A 89 -13.40 -4.86 3.89
C LYS A 89 -14.04 -3.48 4.02
N GLY A 90 -13.26 -2.45 4.32
CA GLY A 90 -13.78 -1.08 4.46
C GLY A 90 -14.12 -0.45 3.12
N ASN A 91 -14.69 0.76 3.19
CA ASN A 91 -15.05 1.54 2.02
C ASN A 91 -13.81 1.88 1.19
N ILE A 92 -13.93 1.72 -0.12
CA ILE A 92 -12.89 2.11 -1.07
C ILE A 92 -12.91 3.63 -1.19
N LEU A 93 -11.78 4.25 -0.90
CA LEU A 93 -11.55 5.69 -1.04
C LEU A 93 -10.97 6.03 -2.40
N ALA A 94 -10.08 5.17 -2.90
CA ALA A 94 -9.42 5.36 -4.19
C ALA A 94 -8.91 4.02 -4.75
N SER A 95 -8.62 3.99 -6.05
CA SER A 95 -8.02 2.86 -6.74
C SER A 95 -6.92 3.34 -7.69
N PHE A 96 -5.79 2.64 -7.68
CA PHE A 96 -4.56 3.06 -8.34
C PHE A 96 -4.00 1.97 -9.25
N ASP A 97 -3.41 2.40 -10.35
CA ASP A 97 -2.62 1.63 -11.29
C ASP A 97 -1.54 2.53 -11.92
N ASN A 98 -0.74 2.00 -12.84
CA ASN A 98 0.32 2.75 -13.48
C ASN A 98 -0.16 3.93 -14.36
N SER A 99 -1.47 4.04 -14.65
CA SER A 99 -2.04 5.23 -15.30
C SER A 99 -2.37 6.36 -14.34
N SER A 100 -2.32 6.09 -13.02
CA SER A 100 -2.59 7.09 -11.99
C SER A 100 -1.47 8.13 -11.94
N SER A 101 -1.83 9.41 -12.10
CA SER A 101 -0.85 10.50 -12.04
C SER A 101 -0.34 10.74 -10.63
N TYR A 102 0.92 11.20 -10.51
CA TYR A 102 1.48 11.59 -9.21
C TYR A 102 0.63 12.70 -8.54
N HIS A 103 0.08 13.62 -9.33
CA HIS A 103 -0.78 14.69 -8.82
C HIS A 103 -2.03 14.13 -8.15
N ASN A 104 -2.71 13.16 -8.77
CA ASN A 104 -3.87 12.52 -8.17
C ASN A 104 -3.53 11.78 -6.86
N ILE A 105 -2.39 11.09 -6.83
CA ILE A 105 -1.92 10.39 -5.62
C ILE A 105 -1.67 11.40 -4.49
N ILE A 106 -0.98 12.51 -4.78
CA ILE A 106 -0.72 13.57 -3.81
C ILE A 106 -2.05 14.14 -3.28
N THR A 107 -2.95 14.57 -4.17
CA THR A 107 -4.24 15.14 -3.79
C THR A 107 -5.08 14.19 -2.94
N ILE A 108 -5.15 12.90 -3.30
CA ILE A 108 -5.88 11.92 -2.49
C ILE A 108 -5.26 11.81 -1.10
N PHE A 109 -3.94 11.66 -1.03
CA PHE A 109 -3.26 11.52 0.24
C PHE A 109 -3.40 12.77 1.10
N GLU A 110 -3.25 13.98 0.55
CA GLU A 110 -3.51 15.30 1.20
C GLU A 110 -4.82 15.33 1.99
N ASN A 111 -5.87 14.69 1.46
CA ASN A 111 -7.21 14.71 2.03
C ASN A 111 -7.53 13.54 3.00
N LEU A 112 -6.56 12.66 3.31
CA LEU A 112 -6.69 11.60 4.33
C LEU A 112 -6.47 12.11 5.76
#